data_AF-A0A3D4PKI5-F1
#
_entry.id   AF-A0A3D4PKI5-F1
#
_cell.length_a   1.000
_cell.length_b   1.000
_cell.length_c   1.000
_cell.angle_alpha   90.00
_cell.angle_beta   90.00
_cell.angle_gamma   90.00
#
_symmetry.space_group_name_H-M   'P 1'
#
loop_
_entity.id
_entity.type
_entity.pdbx_description
1 polymer ?
#
loop_
_entity_poly.entity_id
_entity_poly.type
_entity_poly.pdbx_seq_one_letter_code
_entity_poly.pdbx_strand_id
1 'polypeptide(L)' 'EQIARTELELIANALADCEHNRTQAAQVLGISRVTLYNKMKKLGMTSHRSSRVDEN' A
#
# COMPACT_ATOMS: atom_id res chain seq x y z
N GLU A 1 17.13 -4.30 -8.67
CA GLU A 1 15.93 -3.84 -7.93
C GLU A 1 14.68 -4.66 -8.29
N GLN A 2 14.54 -5.90 -7.79
CA GLN A 2 13.34 -6.75 -8.09
C GLN A 2 12.27 -6.71 -6.99
N ILE A 3 12.65 -6.43 -5.74
CA ILE A 3 11.78 -6.52 -4.56
C ILE A 3 10.57 -5.58 -4.63
N ALA A 4 10.75 -4.39 -5.20
CA ALA A 4 9.70 -3.37 -5.25
C ALA A 4 8.50 -3.76 -6.13
N ARG A 5 8.71 -4.51 -7.22
CA ARG A 5 7.62 -5.00 -8.07
C ARG A 5 6.85 -6.10 -7.39
N THR A 6 7.54 -7.06 -6.78
CA THR A 6 6.90 -8.17 -6.06
C THR A 6 6.06 -7.67 -4.89
N GLU A 7 6.54 -6.68 -4.12
CA GLU A 7 5.74 -6.08 -3.04
C GLU A 7 4.48 -5.36 -3.56
N LEU A 8 4.60 -4.65 -4.69
CA LEU A 8 3.46 -3.98 -5.32
C LEU A 8 2.40 -5.00 -5.73
N GLU A 9 2.81 -6.07 -6.40
CA GLU A 9 1.91 -7.13 -6.84
C GLU A 9 1.27 -7.88 -5.68
N LEU A 10 2.03 -8.18 -4.61
CA LEU A 10 1.50 -8.79 -3.39
C LEU A 10 0.41 -7.93 -2.74
N ILE A 11 0.68 -6.62 -2.61
CA ILE A 11 -0.29 -5.69 -2.02
C ILE A 11 -1.52 -5.53 -2.93
N ALA A 12 -1.31 -5.40 -4.24
CA ALA A 12 -2.40 -5.27 -5.20
C ALA A 12 -3.27 -6.53 -5.23
N ASN A 13 -2.67 -7.72 -5.20
CA ASN A 13 -3.39 -8.98 -5.21
C ASN A 13 -4.17 -9.20 -3.89
N ALA A 14 -3.55 -8.91 -2.74
CA ALA A 14 -4.23 -8.97 -1.45
C ALA A 14 -5.37 -7.96 -1.36
N LEU A 15 -5.20 -6.75 -1.92
CA LEU A 15 -6.28 -5.77 -2.02
C LEU A 15 -7.40 -6.24 -2.94
N ALA A 16 -7.07 -6.83 -4.10
CA ALA A 16 -8.08 -7.34 -5.03
C ALA A 16 -8.89 -8.49 -4.43
N ASP A 17 -8.23 -9.45 -3.77
CA ASP A 17 -8.85 -10.57 -3.07
C ASP A 17 -9.74 -10.10 -1.90
N CYS A 18 -9.31 -9.04 -1.22
CA CYS A 18 -10.06 -8.43 -0.12
C CYS A 18 -11.04 -7.32 -0.55
N GLU A 19 -11.40 -7.18 -1.82
CA GLU A 19 -12.31 -6.14 -2.34
C GLU A 19 -11.90 -4.70 -1.96
N HIS A 20 -10.60 -4.39 -2.06
CA HIS A 20 -9.97 -3.14 -1.62
C HIS A 20 -10.09 -2.85 -0.10
N ASN A 21 -10.44 -3.86 0.70
CA ASN A 21 -10.47 -3.72 2.15
C ASN A 21 -9.04 -3.74 2.72
N ARG A 22 -8.47 -2.54 2.87
CA ARG A 22 -7.13 -2.30 3.44
C ARG A 22 -6.89 -2.97 4.79
N THR A 23 -7.92 -3.11 5.62
CA THR A 23 -7.79 -3.78 6.92
C THR A 23 -7.61 -5.28 6.75
N GLN A 24 -8.41 -5.91 5.89
CA GLN A 24 -8.28 -7.33 5.57
C GLN A 24 -6.98 -7.61 4.82
N ALA A 25 -6.62 -6.80 3.81
CA ALA A 25 -5.37 -6.96 3.09
C ALA A 25 -4.15 -6.86 4.03
N ALA A 26 -4.16 -5.96 5.02
CA ALA A 26 -3.11 -5.89 6.03
C ALA A 26 -3.04 -7.16 6.90
N GLN A 27 -4.19 -7.70 7.31
CA GLN A 27 -4.27 -8.96 8.06
C GLN A 27 -3.77 -10.16 7.23
N VAL A 28 -4.18 -10.25 5.96
CA VAL A 28 -3.76 -11.29 5.02
C VAL A 28 -2.26 -11.24 4.77
N LEU A 29 -1.70 -10.04 4.63
CA LEU A 29 -0.27 -9.82 4.47
C LEU A 29 0.52 -9.96 5.80
N GLY A 30 -0.16 -10.15 6.94
CA GLY A 30 0.46 -10.27 8.25
C GLY A 30 1.17 -8.99 8.73
N ILE A 31 0.78 -7.83 8.21
CA ILE A 31 1.39 -6.54 8.53
C ILE A 31 0.39 -5.60 9.20
N SER A 32 0.91 -4.62 9.94
CA SER A 32 0.08 -3.55 10.48
C SER A 32 -0.50 -2.67 9.37
N ARG A 33 -1.72 -2.15 9.58
CA ARG A 33 -2.37 -1.16 8.71
C ARG A 33 -1.46 0.03 8.37
N VAL A 34 -0.66 0.48 9.35
CA VAL A 34 0.32 1.57 9.17
C VAL A 34 1.43 1.17 8.20
N THR A 35 1.93 -0.06 8.30
CA THR A 35 2.95 -0.60 7.38
C THR A 35 2.40 -0.73 5.97
N LEU A 36 1.15 -1.21 5.82
CA LEU A 36 0.48 -1.26 4.53
C LEU A 36 0.37 0.15 3.92
N TYR A 37 -0.07 1.14 4.68
CA TYR A 37 -0.11 2.54 4.24
C TYR A 37 1.25 3.08 3.82
N ASN A 38 2.30 2.85 4.62
CA ASN A 38 3.66 3.28 4.28
C ASN A 38 4.17 2.63 3.01
N LYS A 39 3.91 1.32 2.81
CA LYS A 39 4.26 0.61 1.58
C LYS A 39 3.47 1.16 0.39
N MET A 40 2.16 1.35 0.52
CA MET A 40 1.31 1.94 -0.52
C MET A 40 1.75 3.37 -0.89
N LYS A 41 2.14 4.19 0.10
CA LYS A 41 2.68 5.54 -0.11
C LYS A 41 4.03 5.50 -0.84
N LYS A 42 4.93 4.61 -0.43
CA LYS A 42 6.25 4.42 -1.06
C LYS A 42 6.15 3.88 -2.49
N LEU A 43 5.12 3.08 -2.77
CA LEU A 43 4.82 2.52 -4.09
C LEU A 43 3.96 3.46 -4.96
N GLY A 44 3.55 4.62 -4.44
CA GLY A 44 2.74 5.60 -5.18
C GLY A 44 1.26 5.21 -5.38
N MET A 45 0.76 4.18 -4.69
CA MET A 45 -0.65 3.75 -4.77
C MET A 45 -1.61 4.73 -4.09
N THR A 46 -1.14 5.48 -3.09
CA THR A 46 -1.95 6.54 -2.48
C THR A 46 -1.78 7.79 -3.32
N SER A 47 -2.62 7.93 -4.35
CA SER A 47 -2.66 9.13 -5.17
C SER A 47 -2.89 10.34 -4.27
N HIS A 48 -1.83 11.13 -4.03
CA HIS A 48 -1.96 12.51 -3.64
C HIS A 48 -2.52 13.28 -4.84
N ARG A 49 -3.80 13.11 -5.12
CA ARG A 49 -4.56 14.09 -5.90
C ARG A 49 -5.05 15.16 -4.94
N SER A 50 -4.10 15.88 -4.34
CA SER A 50 -4.23 17.27 -3.92
C SER A 50 -2.87 17.76 -3.43
N SER A 51 -2.25 18.62 -4.24
CA SER A 51 -1.51 19.83 -3.85
C SER A 51 -0.66 19.84 -2.57
N ARG A 52 0.66 20.06 -2.76
CA ARG A 52 1.56 21.02 -2.08
C ARG A 52 1.51 21.10 -0.53
N VAL A 53 2.72 21.11 0.08
CA VAL A 53 3.08 21.09 1.52
C VAL A 53 2.96 19.68 2.09
N ASP A 54 4.00 19.04 2.63
CA ASP A 54 4.77 19.48 3.79
C ASP A 54 6.29 19.25 3.62
N GLU A 55 7.02 20.35 3.73
CA GLU A 55 8.38 20.42 4.24
C GLU A 55 8.26 20.73 5.74
N ASN A 56 8.80 19.86 6.61
CA ASN A 56 9.23 20.21 7.96
C ASN A 56 10.24 19.18 8.46
#